data_AF-A0A832S6L5-F1
#
_entry.id   AF-A0A832S6L5-F1
#
_cell.length_a   1.000
_cell.length_b   1.000
_cell.length_c   1.000
_cell.angle_alpha   90.00
_cell.angle_beta   90.00
_cell.angle_gamma   90.00
#
_symmetry.space_group_name_H-M   'P 1'
#
loop_
_entity.id
_entity.type
_entity.pdbx_description
1 polymer ?
#
loop_
_entity_poly.entity_id
_entity_poly.type
_entity_poly.pdbx_seq_one_letter_code
_entity_poly.pdbx_strand_id
1 'polypeptide(L)'
;MLKLHDTASRLQDTIKSFNTGAFQGKRKEEEETCPHRIRQTRNRKTILINCRECDAASSLNDSYCRKNIFDILQKEIHADCLVLARLYERDYEGRSLSSLYALAGLRSIIEAYRSIQVVPEACARQGKKNCELKRKRIINSLIETVEIDPLKAKFKLRELVNRKMQEKFSDALPA
;
A
#
# COMPACT_ATOMS: atom_id res chain seq x y z
N MET A 1 8.83 6.14 -66.38
CA MET A 1 8.12 5.21 -65.49
C MET A 1 9.11 4.59 -64.52
N LEU A 2 8.65 4.21 -63.31
CA LEU A 2 9.39 3.54 -62.21
C LEU A 2 10.21 4.45 -61.28
N LYS A 3 9.52 5.14 -60.36
CA LYS A 3 10.06 5.56 -59.04
C LYS A 3 8.95 5.56 -57.98
N LEU A 4 8.38 4.40 -57.67
CA LEU A 4 7.41 4.27 -56.56
C LEU A 4 7.50 2.95 -55.78
N HIS A 5 8.30 1.98 -56.22
CA HIS A 5 8.33 0.66 -55.57
C HIS A 5 9.40 0.54 -54.46
N ASP A 6 10.44 1.37 -54.49
CA ASP A 6 11.63 1.19 -53.64
C ASP A 6 11.55 1.91 -52.28
N THR A 7 10.68 2.92 -52.17
CA THR A 7 10.47 3.67 -50.92
C THR A 7 9.51 2.96 -49.97
N ALA A 8 8.60 2.13 -50.49
CA ALA A 8 7.63 1.39 -49.69
C ALA A 8 8.28 0.23 -48.89
N SER A 9 9.26 -0.48 -49.46
CA SER A 9 9.96 -1.56 -48.75
C SER A 9 10.82 -1.05 -47.59
N ARG A 10 11.52 0.08 -47.75
CA ARG A 10 12.34 0.66 -46.67
C ARG A 10 11.51 1.13 -45.47
N LEU A 11 10.30 1.64 -45.71
CA LEU A 11 9.36 2.01 -44.65
C LEU A 11 8.83 0.79 -43.88
N GLN A 12 8.56 -0.32 -44.55
CA GLN A 12 8.08 -1.54 -43.89
C GLN A 12 9.15 -2.20 -43.02
N ASP A 13 10.42 -2.19 -43.44
CA ASP A 13 11.52 -2.76 -42.65
C ASP A 13 11.84 -1.90 -41.42
N THR A 14 11.68 -0.58 -41.54
CA THR A 14 11.81 0.34 -40.39
C THR A 14 10.67 0.13 -39.40
N ILE A 15 9.42 -0.05 -39.85
CA ILE A 15 8.29 -0.31 -38.94
C ILE A 15 8.41 -1.68 -38.24
N LYS A 16 8.97 -2.69 -38.91
CA LYS A 16 9.25 -4.00 -38.29
C LYS A 16 10.34 -3.94 -37.22
N SER A 17 11.36 -3.07 -37.35
CA SER A 17 12.38 -2.88 -36.31
C SER A 17 11.89 -2.04 -35.13
N PHE A 18 10.92 -1.14 -35.34
CA PHE A 18 10.33 -0.35 -34.25
C PHE A 18 9.37 -1.15 -33.36
N ASN A 19 8.67 -2.16 -33.92
CA ASN A 19 7.77 -3.02 -33.15
C ASN A 19 8.46 -4.13 -32.35
N THR A 20 9.76 -4.38 -32.55
CA THR A 20 10.53 -5.35 -31.76
C THR A 20 11.29 -4.71 -30.58
N GLY A 21 11.26 -3.37 -30.45
CA GLY A 21 11.98 -2.63 -29.40
C GLY A 21 11.12 -1.98 -28.31
N ALA A 22 9.78 -2.06 -28.40
CA ALA A 22 8.88 -1.27 -27.56
C ALA A 22 8.26 -2.04 -26.37
N PHE A 23 9.05 -2.84 -25.64
CA PHE A 23 8.72 -3.25 -24.26
C PHE A 23 9.99 -3.62 -23.48
N GLN A 24 11.03 -2.79 -23.58
CA GLN A 24 12.01 -2.72 -22.50
C GLN A 24 11.56 -1.63 -21.54
N GLY A 25 10.66 -2.02 -20.65
CA GLY A 25 10.42 -1.28 -19.43
C GLY A 25 11.77 -1.00 -18.80
N LYS A 26 12.05 0.29 -18.55
CA LYS A 26 13.18 0.71 -17.72
C LYS A 26 13.22 -0.22 -16.50
N ARG A 27 14.34 -0.93 -16.33
CA ARG A 27 14.70 -1.58 -15.06
C ARG A 27 14.74 -0.48 -14.00
N LYS A 28 13.57 -0.16 -13.44
CA LYS A 28 13.45 0.40 -12.11
C LYS A 28 13.82 -0.76 -11.20
N GLU A 29 14.73 -0.50 -10.26
CA GLU A 29 15.06 -1.39 -9.15
C GLU A 29 13.80 -2.15 -8.73
N GLU A 30 13.78 -3.46 -9.00
CA GLU A 30 12.59 -4.28 -8.88
C GLU A 30 12.28 -4.44 -7.39
N GLU A 31 11.40 -3.58 -6.87
CA GLU A 31 10.64 -3.91 -5.68
C GLU A 31 9.92 -5.23 -5.98
N GLU A 32 10.33 -6.32 -5.31
CA GLU A 32 9.81 -7.69 -5.38
C GLU A 32 8.33 -7.76 -4.95
N THR A 33 7.47 -7.09 -5.70
CA THR A 33 6.01 -7.10 -5.51
C THR A 33 5.42 -8.18 -6.39
N CYS A 34 4.35 -8.83 -5.92
CA CYS A 34 3.70 -9.88 -6.70
C CYS A 34 3.30 -9.38 -8.11
N PRO A 35 3.47 -10.20 -9.16
CA PRO A 35 3.01 -9.85 -10.49
C PRO A 35 1.52 -9.52 -10.46
N HIS A 36 1.16 -8.37 -11.02
CA HIS A 36 -0.24 -7.93 -11.09
C HIS A 36 -0.54 -7.28 -12.44
N ARG A 37 -1.81 -7.30 -12.82
CA ARG A 37 -2.32 -6.68 -14.04
C ARG A 37 -3.56 -5.89 -13.74
N ILE A 38 -3.74 -4.78 -14.45
CA ILE A 38 -4.93 -3.95 -14.36
C ILE A 38 -5.79 -4.25 -15.58
N ARG A 39 -7.04 -4.65 -15.34
CA ARG A 39 -8.06 -4.78 -16.37
C ARG A 39 -9.04 -3.64 -16.23
N GLN A 40 -9.05 -2.74 -17.21
CA GLN A 40 -9.99 -1.62 -17.26
C GLN A 40 -11.06 -1.91 -18.31
N THR A 41 -12.32 -1.85 -17.90
CA THR A 41 -13.50 -1.78 -18.77
C THR A 41 -14.15 -0.40 -18.64
N ARG A 42 -15.18 -0.12 -19.45
CA ARG A 42 -15.90 1.17 -19.43
C ARG A 42 -16.40 1.56 -18.03
N ASN A 43 -16.81 0.58 -17.21
CA ASN A 43 -17.47 0.82 -15.93
C ASN A 43 -16.75 0.16 -14.74
N ARG A 44 -15.59 -0.48 -14.97
CA ARG A 44 -14.95 -1.31 -13.93
C ARG A 44 -13.45 -1.39 -14.11
N LYS A 45 -12.70 -1.01 -13.08
CA LYS A 45 -11.26 -1.23 -12.90
C LYS A 45 -11.04 -2.44 -12.00
N THR A 46 -10.41 -3.49 -12.53
CA THR A 46 -10.05 -4.69 -11.76
C THR A 46 -8.54 -4.80 -11.64
N ILE A 47 -8.02 -4.93 -10.41
CA ILE A 47 -6.63 -5.32 -10.14
C ILE A 47 -6.59 -6.83 -10.00
N LEU A 48 -5.82 -7.51 -10.84
CA LEU A 48 -5.61 -8.95 -10.80
C LEU A 48 -4.19 -9.22 -10.30
N ILE A 49 -4.05 -9.80 -9.11
CA ILE A 49 -2.75 -10.23 -8.57
C ILE A 49 -2.57 -11.71 -8.88
N ASN A 50 -1.51 -12.04 -9.63
CA ASN A 50 -1.17 -13.41 -9.95
C ASN A 50 -0.38 -14.03 -8.79
N CYS A 51 -1.09 -14.70 -7.89
CA CYS A 51 -0.51 -15.38 -6.75
C CYS A 51 0.04 -16.78 -7.09
N ARG A 52 0.05 -17.20 -8.37
CA ARG A 52 0.77 -18.43 -8.80
C ARG A 52 2.25 -18.19 -8.98
N GLU A 53 2.61 -16.99 -9.45
CA GLU A 53 3.97 -16.54 -9.71
C GLU A 53 4.57 -15.82 -8.49
N CYS A 54 3.88 -15.86 -7.36
CA CYS A 54 4.34 -15.29 -6.11
C CYS A 54 4.62 -16.44 -5.13
N ASP A 55 5.80 -16.44 -4.49
CA ASP A 55 6.20 -17.49 -3.54
C ASP A 55 5.31 -17.53 -2.28
N ALA A 56 4.59 -16.45 -2.03
CA ALA A 56 3.67 -16.28 -0.92
C ALA A 56 2.32 -16.99 -1.14
N ALA A 57 1.66 -17.42 -0.06
CA ALA A 57 0.31 -17.96 -0.19
C ALA A 57 -0.69 -16.86 -0.63
N SER A 58 -1.62 -17.18 -1.55
CA SER A 58 -2.71 -16.28 -2.03
C SER A 58 -3.75 -15.95 -0.95
N SER A 59 -3.33 -15.36 0.15
CA SER A 59 -4.15 -15.15 1.34
C SER A 59 -3.68 -13.93 2.11
N LEU A 60 -4.63 -13.13 2.60
CA LEU A 60 -4.34 -12.04 3.54
C LEU A 60 -3.73 -12.52 4.87
N ASN A 61 -3.83 -13.81 5.19
CA ASN A 61 -3.21 -14.39 6.39
C ASN A 61 -1.70 -14.55 6.24
N ASP A 62 -1.19 -14.66 5.02
CA ASP A 62 0.24 -14.74 4.74
C ASP A 62 0.88 -13.34 4.80
N SER A 63 1.99 -13.22 5.53
CA SER A 63 2.61 -11.91 5.76
C SER A 63 3.20 -11.29 4.50
N TYR A 64 3.80 -12.10 3.63
CA TYR A 64 4.41 -11.62 2.38
C TYR A 64 3.32 -11.23 1.38
N CYS A 65 2.29 -12.05 1.23
CA CYS A 65 1.15 -11.74 0.37
C CYS A 65 0.42 -10.48 0.85
N ARG A 66 0.18 -10.36 2.16
CA ARG A 66 -0.47 -9.19 2.75
C ARG A 66 0.31 -7.91 2.48
N LYS A 67 1.64 -7.92 2.67
CA LYS A 67 2.50 -6.78 2.33
C LYS A 67 2.37 -6.40 0.85
N ASN A 68 2.56 -7.38 -0.04
CA ASN A 68 2.48 -7.14 -1.49
C ASN A 68 1.12 -6.60 -1.95
N ILE A 69 0.02 -7.12 -1.40
CA ILE A 69 -1.33 -6.62 -1.68
C ILE A 69 -1.45 -5.15 -1.28
N PHE A 70 -0.99 -4.77 -0.10
CA PHE A 70 -1.08 -3.39 0.36
C PHE A 70 -0.17 -2.45 -0.42
N ASP A 71 1.04 -2.87 -0.79
CA ASP A 71 1.94 -2.08 -1.64
C ASP A 71 1.32 -1.82 -3.02
N ILE A 72 0.66 -2.84 -3.60
CA ILE A 72 -0.09 -2.70 -4.87
C ILE A 72 -1.26 -1.73 -4.70
N LEU A 73 -2.07 -1.88 -3.63
CA LEU A 73 -3.23 -1.01 -3.39
C LEU A 73 -2.84 0.45 -3.06
N GLN A 74 -1.65 0.68 -2.50
CA GLN A 74 -1.14 2.04 -2.32
C GLN A 74 -0.80 2.72 -3.65
N LYS A 75 -0.26 1.96 -4.61
CA LYS A 75 0.10 2.46 -5.95
C LYS A 75 -1.13 2.60 -6.84
N GLU A 76 -2.03 1.63 -6.76
CA GLU A 76 -3.21 1.50 -7.64
C GLU A 76 -4.49 1.91 -6.92
N ILE A 77 -4.78 3.20 -6.97
CA ILE A 77 -6.01 3.78 -6.40
C ILE A 77 -7.24 3.50 -7.29
N HIS A 78 -8.41 3.49 -6.66
CA HIS A 78 -9.74 3.44 -7.29
C HIS A 78 -10.05 2.18 -8.12
N ALA A 79 -9.62 1.00 -7.69
CA ALA A 79 -10.16 -0.23 -8.24
C ALA A 79 -11.58 -0.49 -7.73
N ASP A 80 -12.43 -1.02 -8.60
CA ASP A 80 -13.76 -1.51 -8.26
C ASP A 80 -13.70 -2.96 -7.75
N CYS A 81 -12.68 -3.71 -8.17
CA CYS A 81 -12.47 -5.10 -7.81
C CYS A 81 -10.98 -5.42 -7.66
N LEU A 82 -10.64 -6.19 -6.63
CA LEU A 82 -9.34 -6.83 -6.48
C LEU A 82 -9.53 -8.35 -6.55
N VAL A 83 -8.78 -9.01 -7.42
CA VAL A 83 -8.82 -10.47 -7.60
C VAL A 83 -7.46 -11.05 -7.24
N LEU A 84 -7.46 -12.00 -6.30
CA LEU A 84 -6.28 -12.81 -5.98
C LEU A 84 -6.38 -14.14 -6.73
N ALA A 85 -5.55 -14.33 -7.74
CA ALA A 85 -5.60 -15.50 -8.61
C ALA A 85 -4.54 -16.54 -8.24
N ARG A 86 -4.97 -17.72 -7.73
CA ARG A 86 -4.12 -18.91 -7.58
C ARG A 86 -4.79 -20.15 -8.18
N LEU A 87 -5.02 -21.20 -7.39
CA LEU A 87 -5.83 -22.36 -7.82
C LEU A 87 -7.31 -21.98 -7.94
N TYR A 88 -7.77 -21.12 -7.03
CA TYR A 88 -9.08 -20.49 -7.04
C TYR A 88 -8.90 -18.97 -7.02
N GLU A 89 -9.87 -18.27 -7.55
CA GLU A 89 -9.93 -16.81 -7.52
C GLU A 89 -10.65 -16.34 -6.25
N ARG A 90 -10.17 -15.25 -5.65
CA ARG A 90 -10.83 -14.57 -4.53
C ARG A 90 -11.03 -13.11 -4.88
N ASP A 91 -12.29 -12.70 -4.88
CA ASP A 91 -12.68 -11.36 -5.30
C ASP A 91 -13.05 -10.50 -4.09
N TYR A 92 -12.54 -9.27 -4.10
CA TYR A 92 -12.85 -8.25 -3.11
C TYR A 92 -13.47 -7.05 -3.82
N GLU A 93 -14.66 -6.66 -3.38
CA GLU A 93 -15.45 -5.56 -3.94
C GLU A 93 -16.16 -4.77 -2.82
N GLY A 94 -16.61 -3.56 -3.13
CA GLY A 94 -17.41 -2.74 -2.22
C GLY A 94 -16.75 -2.55 -0.85
N ARG A 95 -17.43 -2.99 0.23
CA ARG A 95 -16.96 -2.78 1.61
C ARG A 95 -15.66 -3.51 1.93
N SER A 96 -15.44 -4.71 1.39
CA SER A 96 -14.23 -5.48 1.68
C SER A 96 -13.01 -4.81 1.04
N LEU A 97 -13.13 -4.40 -0.24
CA LEU A 97 -12.09 -3.64 -0.93
C LEU A 97 -11.84 -2.27 -0.30
N SER A 98 -12.91 -1.56 0.10
CA SER A 98 -12.79 -0.27 0.81
C SER A 98 -12.00 -0.42 2.12
N SER A 99 -12.21 -1.51 2.84
CA SER A 99 -11.45 -1.80 4.07
C SER A 99 -9.98 -2.07 3.79
N LEU A 100 -9.66 -2.74 2.68
CA LEU A 100 -8.28 -2.96 2.25
C LEU A 100 -7.58 -1.65 1.88
N TYR A 101 -8.26 -0.76 1.14
CA TYR A 101 -7.72 0.57 0.86
C TYR A 101 -7.50 1.41 2.11
N ALA A 102 -8.42 1.36 3.08
CA ALA A 102 -8.25 2.06 4.36
C ALA A 102 -7.02 1.56 5.15
N LEU A 103 -6.74 0.26 5.08
CA LEU A 103 -5.53 -0.33 5.67
C LEU A 103 -4.28 0.03 4.88
N ALA A 104 -4.35 0.02 3.55
CA ALA A 104 -3.25 0.42 2.68
C ALA A 104 -2.81 1.87 2.96
N GLY A 105 -3.76 2.78 3.17
CA GLY A 105 -3.49 4.19 3.51
C GLY A 105 -3.04 4.43 4.96
N LEU A 106 -3.07 3.43 5.84
CA LEU A 106 -2.76 3.60 7.27
C LEU A 106 -1.32 4.09 7.49
N ARG A 107 -0.37 3.68 6.65
CA ARG A 107 1.03 4.11 6.72
C ARG A 107 1.13 5.63 6.60
N SER A 108 0.57 6.19 5.52
CA SER A 108 0.61 7.63 5.25
C SER A 108 -0.09 8.42 6.36
N ILE A 109 -1.18 7.89 6.91
CA ILE A 109 -1.87 8.50 8.05
C ILE A 109 -0.94 8.56 9.27
N ILE A 110 -0.31 7.45 9.67
CA ILE A 110 0.58 7.41 10.85
C ILE A 110 1.80 8.30 10.64
N GLU A 111 2.40 8.28 9.44
CA GLU A 111 3.55 9.12 9.08
C GLU A 111 3.22 10.62 9.20
N ALA A 112 2.00 11.03 8.83
CA ALA A 112 1.57 12.41 9.00
C ALA A 112 1.65 12.85 10.46
N TYR A 113 1.40 11.98 11.44
CA TYR A 113 1.54 12.29 12.87
C TYR A 113 2.99 12.40 13.36
N ARG A 114 4.00 11.99 12.58
CA ARG A 114 5.40 12.04 12.99
C ARG A 114 5.88 13.45 13.30
N SER A 115 5.46 14.43 12.50
CA SER A 115 5.88 15.83 12.58
C SER A 115 4.90 16.74 13.32
N ILE A 116 3.67 16.28 13.63
CA ILE A 116 2.69 17.13 14.31
C ILE A 116 3.13 17.39 15.75
N GLN A 117 3.32 18.67 16.08
CA GLN A 117 3.57 19.14 17.43
C GLN A 117 2.26 19.17 18.23
N VAL A 118 1.72 18.00 18.57
CA VAL A 118 0.61 17.88 19.55
C VAL A 118 1.23 17.48 20.87
N VAL A 119 1.74 18.44 21.62
CA VAL A 119 2.06 18.22 23.04
C VAL A 119 1.02 19.02 23.83
N PRO A 120 0.14 18.37 24.62
CA PRO A 120 -0.83 19.08 25.45
C PRO A 120 -0.13 20.08 26.38
N GLU A 121 -0.77 21.19 26.72
CA GLU A 121 -0.25 22.19 27.67
C GLU A 121 0.18 21.58 29.01
N ALA A 122 -0.42 20.46 29.44
CA ALA A 122 -0.03 19.69 30.61
C ALA A 122 1.43 19.15 30.55
N CYS A 123 2.03 19.03 29.36
CA CYS A 123 3.43 18.68 29.17
C CYS A 123 4.37 19.90 29.26
N ALA A 124 3.90 21.10 29.62
CA ALA A 124 4.70 22.33 29.65
C ALA A 124 5.68 22.42 30.85
N ARG A 125 5.49 21.64 31.92
CA ARG A 125 6.43 21.58 33.06
C ARG A 125 7.51 20.51 32.83
N GLN A 126 8.62 20.58 33.57
CA GLN A 126 9.91 19.83 33.50
C GLN A 126 9.94 18.39 32.88
N GLY A 127 8.81 17.66 32.78
CA GLY A 127 8.66 16.40 32.04
C GLY A 127 8.48 16.49 30.51
N LYS A 128 8.46 17.69 29.91
CA LYS A 128 8.25 17.95 28.47
C LYS A 128 9.06 17.04 27.52
N LYS A 129 10.37 16.91 27.77
CA LYS A 129 11.27 16.09 26.95
C LYS A 129 10.87 14.61 26.95
N ASN A 130 10.40 14.08 28.09
CA ASN A 130 10.05 12.67 28.20
C ASN A 130 8.74 12.36 27.45
N CYS A 131 7.75 13.26 27.53
CA CYS A 131 6.49 13.13 26.79
C CYS A 131 6.70 13.15 25.27
N GLU A 132 7.50 14.09 24.77
CA GLU A 132 7.85 14.19 23.35
C GLU A 132 8.62 12.95 22.87
N LEU A 133 9.62 12.50 23.64
CA LEU A 133 10.38 11.29 23.32
C LEU A 133 9.50 10.04 23.32
N LYS A 134 8.63 9.87 24.32
CA LYS A 134 7.68 8.76 24.42
C LYS A 134 6.72 8.76 23.22
N ARG A 135 6.18 9.92 22.84
CA ARG A 135 5.33 10.06 21.65
C ARG A 135 6.09 9.67 20.37
N LYS A 136 7.30 10.21 20.17
CA LYS A 136 8.14 9.87 19.00
C LYS A 136 8.42 8.37 18.93
N ARG A 137 8.75 7.72 20.05
CA ARG A 137 8.95 6.26 20.12
C ARG A 137 7.69 5.49 19.73
N ILE A 138 6.53 5.89 20.23
CA ILE A 138 5.25 5.24 19.91
C ILE A 138 4.97 5.34 18.40
N ILE A 139 5.08 6.54 17.82
CA ILE A 139 4.81 6.75 16.40
C ILE A 139 5.81 5.97 15.54
N ASN A 140 7.11 6.01 15.85
CA ASN A 140 8.12 5.25 15.11
C ASN A 140 7.83 3.73 15.16
N SER A 141 7.48 3.19 16.33
CA SER A 141 7.12 1.77 16.46
C SER A 141 5.87 1.40 15.65
N LEU A 142 4.91 2.32 15.52
CA LEU A 142 3.73 2.13 14.67
C LEU A 142 4.09 2.18 13.18
N ILE A 143 5.01 3.06 12.76
CA ILE A 143 5.52 3.13 11.38
C ILE A 143 6.24 1.83 11.00
N GLU A 144 7.12 1.33 11.86
CA GLU A 144 7.80 0.04 11.64
C GLU A 144 6.80 -1.12 11.57
N THR A 145 5.75 -1.08 12.39
CA THR A 145 4.73 -2.15 12.39
C THR A 145 3.84 -2.07 11.14
N VAL A 146 3.40 -0.88 10.72
CA VAL A 146 2.46 -0.73 9.59
C VAL A 146 3.11 -1.06 8.25
N GLU A 147 4.42 -0.88 8.12
CA GLU A 147 5.18 -1.28 6.93
C GLU A 147 5.17 -2.79 6.68
N ILE A 148 5.13 -3.59 7.75
CA ILE A 148 5.12 -5.05 7.67
C ILE A 148 3.69 -5.59 7.73
N ASP A 149 2.87 -5.02 8.61
CA ASP A 149 1.53 -5.50 8.90
C ASP A 149 0.59 -4.37 9.36
N PRO A 150 -0.16 -3.77 8.40
CA PRO A 150 -1.14 -2.74 8.72
C PRO A 150 -2.24 -3.17 9.68
N LEU A 151 -2.62 -4.46 9.68
CA LEU A 151 -3.61 -4.98 10.62
C LEU A 151 -3.06 -4.97 12.04
N LYS A 152 -1.84 -5.47 12.22
CA LYS A 152 -1.17 -5.47 13.53
C LYS A 152 -0.97 -4.04 14.06
N ALA A 153 -0.61 -3.10 13.18
CA ALA A 153 -0.48 -1.69 13.56
C ALA A 153 -1.82 -1.10 14.04
N LYS A 154 -2.93 -1.39 13.36
CA LYS A 154 -4.28 -0.98 13.78
C LYS A 154 -4.64 -1.51 15.17
N PHE A 155 -4.35 -2.78 15.45
CA PHE A 155 -4.59 -3.36 16.77
C PHE A 155 -3.76 -2.69 17.86
N LYS A 156 -2.44 -2.52 17.65
CA LYS A 156 -1.57 -1.80 18.60
C LYS A 156 -2.06 -0.38 18.86
N LEU A 157 -2.47 0.34 17.82
CA LEU A 157 -3.01 1.69 17.96
C LEU A 157 -4.27 1.70 18.84
N ARG A 158 -5.19 0.74 18.61
CA ARG A 158 -6.41 0.59 19.43
C ARG A 158 -6.08 0.33 20.90
N GLU A 159 -5.13 -0.55 21.19
CA GLU A 159 -4.68 -0.82 22.55
C GLU A 159 -4.08 0.41 23.24
N LEU A 160 -3.26 1.18 22.51
CA LEU A 160 -2.67 2.41 23.02
C LEU A 160 -3.73 3.45 23.36
N VAL A 161 -4.71 3.64 22.48
CA VAL A 161 -5.84 4.57 22.71
C VAL A 161 -6.65 4.13 23.93
N ASN A 162 -7.00 2.84 24.02
CA ASN A 162 -7.77 2.32 25.15
C ASN A 162 -7.03 2.50 26.48
N ARG A 163 -5.73 2.17 26.53
CA ARG A 163 -4.90 2.36 27.72
C ARG A 163 -4.84 3.83 28.14
N LYS A 164 -4.67 4.73 27.17
CA LYS A 164 -4.64 6.19 27.43
C LYS A 164 -5.97 6.76 27.88
N MET A 165 -7.08 6.21 27.40
CA MET A 165 -8.40 6.55 27.92
C MET A 165 -8.52 6.12 29.39
N GLN A 166 -8.13 4.89 29.73
CA GLN A 166 -8.17 4.38 31.11
C GLN A 166 -7.29 5.20 32.08
N GLU A 167 -6.06 5.53 31.70
CA GLU A 167 -5.16 6.39 32.49
C GLU A 167 -5.78 7.77 32.77
N LYS A 168 -6.48 8.38 31.80
CA LYS A 168 -7.18 9.66 32.00
C LYS A 168 -8.37 9.55 32.97
N PHE A 169 -9.07 8.42 32.98
CA PHE A 169 -10.19 8.20 33.90
C PHE A 169 -9.71 7.97 35.34
N SER A 170 -8.58 7.29 35.54
CA SER A 170 -8.00 7.11 36.89
C SER A 170 -7.44 8.40 37.49
N ASP A 171 -6.90 9.30 36.66
CA ASP A 171 -6.39 10.61 37.10
C ASP A 171 -7.51 11.63 37.41
N ALA A 172 -8.76 11.33 37.05
CA ALA A 172 -9.91 12.23 37.19
C ALA A 172 -10.81 11.93 38.42
N LEU A 173 -10.51 10.89 39.21
CA LEU A 173 -11.19 10.67 40.49
C LEU A 173 -10.48 11.48 41.61
N PRO A 174 -11.19 12.38 42.31
CA PRO A 174 -10.63 12.99 43.51
C PRO A 174 -10.47 11.93 44.60
N ALA A 175 -9.32 11.98 45.28
CA ALA A 175 -9.04 11.22 46.50
C ALA A 175 -9.97 11.63 47.65
#